data_AF-A0ABD5C724-F1
#
_entry.id   AF-A0ABD5C724-F1
#
_cell.length_a   1.000
_cell.length_b   1.000
_cell.length_c   1.000
_cell.angle_alpha   90.00
_cell.angle_beta   90.00
_cell.angle_gamma   90.00
#
_symmetry.space_group_name_H-M   'P 1'
#
loop_
_entity.id
_entity.type
_entity.pdbx_description
1 polymer ?
#
loop_
_entity_poly.entity_id
_entity_poly.type
_entity_poly.pdbx_seq_one_letter_code
_entity_poly.pdbx_strand_id
1 'polypeptide(L)'
;KMKPLRYAAAVENALRKKLEADAGYSGLICKNPNHRHWKIAVWQPELYTLDWLADFLDLNAANDKEIVADYGLGRNCTLFDKTRKWAYRAIRQGWPEYGQWMLACVERATAYNMQFSAPLDEKEVISIAKSISKWTYSKFTQQSFDEYVKKTHSAECQSIRGRKSSGGGRPKIRSEEWVSLGISRATWYRKHYKNEN
;
A
#
# COMPACT_ATOMS: atom_id res chain seq x y z
N LYS A 1 -9.12 -10.41 -9.70
CA LYS A 1 -8.19 -10.42 -10.87
C LYS A 1 -6.72 -10.10 -10.53
N MET A 2 -6.31 -9.93 -9.26
CA MET A 2 -4.91 -9.59 -8.89
C MET A 2 -3.95 -10.78 -8.75
N LYS A 3 -4.44 -12.03 -8.79
CA LYS A 3 -3.61 -13.22 -8.50
C LYS A 3 -2.46 -13.44 -9.51
N PRO A 4 -2.66 -13.29 -10.84
CA PRO A 4 -1.60 -13.54 -11.81
C PRO A 4 -0.46 -12.52 -11.71
N LEU A 5 -0.79 -11.24 -11.53
CA LEU A 5 0.20 -10.17 -11.37
C LEU A 5 1.06 -10.34 -10.11
N ARG A 6 0.44 -10.80 -9.01
CA ARG A 6 1.18 -11.10 -7.78
C ARG A 6 2.12 -12.28 -7.95
N TYR A 7 1.69 -13.31 -8.67
CA TYR A 7 2.53 -14.47 -8.97
C TYR A 7 3.74 -14.08 -9.83
N ALA A 8 3.53 -13.27 -10.88
CA ALA A 8 4.61 -12.74 -11.70
C ALA A 8 5.62 -11.91 -10.88
N ALA A 9 5.15 -11.00 -10.03
CA ALA A 9 6.02 -10.20 -9.19
C ALA A 9 6.82 -11.03 -8.17
N ALA A 10 6.24 -12.12 -7.65
CA ALA A 10 6.92 -13.03 -6.74
C ALA A 10 8.06 -13.78 -7.45
N VAL A 11 7.80 -14.31 -8.65
CA VAL A 11 8.81 -14.98 -9.49
C VAL A 11 9.93 -14.02 -9.89
N GLU A 12 9.61 -12.79 -10.30
CA GLU A 12 10.59 -11.75 -10.64
C GLU A 12 11.51 -11.41 -9.45
N ASN A 13 10.93 -11.18 -8.27
CA ASN A 13 11.73 -10.86 -7.08
C ASN A 13 12.60 -12.04 -6.64
N ALA A 14 12.10 -13.28 -6.76
CA ALA A 14 12.88 -14.47 -6.45
C ALA A 14 14.06 -14.65 -7.41
N LEU A 15 13.85 -14.44 -8.71
CA LEU A 15 14.92 -14.46 -9.72
C LEU A 15 15.98 -13.40 -9.44
N ARG A 16 15.57 -12.17 -9.13
CA ARG A 16 16.48 -11.09 -8.78
C ARG A 16 17.37 -11.45 -7.60
N LYS A 17 16.79 -11.98 -6.51
CA LYS A 17 17.55 -12.42 -5.34
C LYS A 17 18.54 -13.53 -5.69
N LYS A 18 18.10 -14.53 -6.47
CA LYS A 18 18.93 -15.69 -6.85
C LYS A 18 20.09 -15.31 -7.77
N LEU A 19 19.90 -14.33 -8.65
CA LEU A 19 20.90 -13.85 -9.60
C LEU A 19 21.71 -12.64 -9.08
N GLU A 20 21.47 -12.22 -7.83
CA GLU A 20 22.08 -11.02 -7.22
C GLU A 20 21.94 -9.77 -8.12
N ALA A 21 20.83 -9.68 -8.84
CA ALA A 21 20.60 -8.59 -9.79
C ALA A 21 20.30 -7.27 -9.06
N ASP A 22 20.68 -6.16 -9.71
CA ASP A 22 20.53 -4.81 -9.17
C ASP A 22 19.07 -4.52 -8.78
N ALA A 23 18.89 -4.11 -7.53
CA ALA A 23 17.61 -3.74 -6.98
C ALA A 23 17.10 -2.37 -7.49
N GLY A 24 17.99 -1.49 -7.92
CA GLY A 24 17.63 -0.18 -8.48
C GLY A 24 17.13 -0.25 -9.93
N TYR A 25 17.29 -1.39 -10.61
CA TYR A 25 17.04 -1.48 -12.04
C TYR A 25 15.56 -1.31 -12.38
N SER A 26 15.25 -0.23 -13.11
CA SER A 26 13.89 0.15 -13.49
C SER A 26 13.46 -0.34 -14.88
N GLY A 27 14.29 -1.12 -15.58
CA GLY A 27 14.00 -1.62 -16.93
C GLY A 27 14.25 -0.61 -18.06
N LEU A 28 14.69 0.61 -17.74
CA LEU A 28 14.87 1.71 -18.71
C LEU A 28 16.22 1.67 -19.44
N ILE A 29 17.24 1.03 -18.86
CA ILE A 29 18.59 0.98 -19.43
C ILE A 29 18.92 -0.46 -19.82
N CYS A 30 18.40 -0.93 -20.96
CA CYS A 30 18.87 -2.18 -21.55
C CYS A 30 19.83 -1.89 -22.72
N LYS A 31 20.88 -2.70 -22.87
CA LYS A 31 21.67 -2.71 -24.11
C LYS A 31 20.83 -3.35 -25.20
N ASN A 32 20.79 -2.75 -26.40
CA ASN A 32 20.15 -3.36 -27.56
C ASN A 32 20.89 -4.66 -27.91
N PRO A 33 20.28 -5.85 -27.72
CA PRO A 33 20.96 -7.12 -27.96
C PRO A 33 21.48 -7.21 -29.40
N ASN A 34 20.75 -6.65 -30.37
CA ASN A 34 21.09 -6.72 -31.80
C ASN A 34 22.23 -5.79 -32.23
N HIS A 35 22.90 -5.09 -31.31
CA HIS A 35 24.02 -4.21 -31.67
C HIS A 35 25.34 -5.00 -31.79
N ARG A 36 26.09 -4.75 -32.87
CA ARG A 36 27.36 -5.44 -33.20
C ARG A 36 28.47 -5.37 -32.13
N HIS A 37 28.35 -4.48 -31.15
CA HIS A 37 29.35 -4.31 -30.09
C HIS A 37 29.11 -5.24 -28.90
N TRP A 38 27.94 -5.87 -28.81
CA TRP A 38 27.60 -6.76 -27.71
C TRP A 38 27.69 -8.22 -28.15
N LYS A 39 28.31 -9.05 -27.31
CA LYS A 39 28.28 -10.50 -27.47
C LYS A 39 27.03 -11.03 -26.79
N ILE A 40 26.12 -11.62 -27.56
CA ILE A 40 24.92 -12.27 -27.03
C ILE A 40 25.20 -13.76 -26.91
N ALA A 41 24.87 -14.35 -25.76
CA ALA A 41 24.78 -15.80 -25.60
C ALA A 41 23.30 -16.15 -25.37
N VAL A 42 22.72 -16.93 -26.28
CA VAL A 42 21.36 -17.47 -26.14
C VAL A 42 21.47 -18.94 -25.75
N TRP A 43 21.11 -19.26 -24.51
CA TRP A 43 21.22 -20.62 -23.97
C TRP A 43 19.97 -21.47 -24.25
N GLN A 44 18.82 -20.83 -24.41
CA GLN A 44 17.58 -21.48 -24.82
C GLN A 44 16.81 -20.56 -25.79
N PRO A 45 16.37 -21.06 -26.95
CA PRO A 45 15.64 -20.26 -27.94
C PRO A 45 14.14 -20.11 -27.62
N GLU A 46 13.60 -20.94 -26.74
CA GLU A 46 12.20 -20.92 -26.35
C GLU A 46 11.94 -20.01 -25.14
N LEU A 47 10.71 -19.53 -25.00
CA LEU A 47 10.30 -18.72 -23.87
C LEU A 47 10.01 -19.59 -22.66
N TYR A 48 10.53 -19.18 -21.50
CA TYR A 48 10.19 -19.80 -20.24
C TYR A 48 8.77 -19.44 -19.79
N THR A 49 8.02 -20.43 -19.31
CA THR A 49 6.76 -20.17 -18.60
C THR A 49 7.05 -19.76 -17.16
N LEU A 50 6.13 -18.99 -16.57
CA LEU A 50 6.25 -18.56 -15.18
C LEU A 50 6.30 -19.73 -14.21
N ASP A 51 5.53 -20.78 -14.49
CA ASP A 51 5.48 -22.01 -13.68
C ASP A 51 6.79 -22.79 -13.78
N TRP A 52 7.37 -22.89 -14.98
CA TRP A 52 8.69 -23.51 -15.14
C TRP A 52 9.77 -22.77 -14.36
N LEU A 53 9.75 -21.43 -14.36
CA LEU A 53 10.70 -20.64 -13.57
C LEU A 53 10.50 -20.84 -12.07
N ALA A 54 9.25 -20.93 -11.62
CA ALA A 54 8.88 -21.13 -10.22
C ALA A 54 9.46 -22.42 -9.63
N ASP A 55 9.54 -23.50 -10.41
CA ASP A 55 10.07 -24.79 -9.95
C ASP A 55 11.54 -24.71 -9.46
N PHE A 56 12.30 -23.72 -9.93
CA PHE A 56 13.70 -23.51 -9.55
C PHE A 56 13.89 -22.43 -8.48
N LEU A 57 12.80 -21.85 -7.94
CA LEU A 57 12.82 -20.70 -7.06
C LEU A 57 12.11 -21.00 -5.74
N ASP A 58 12.69 -20.55 -4.63
CA ASP A 58 11.99 -20.60 -3.35
C ASP A 58 11.00 -19.43 -3.25
N LEU A 59 9.75 -19.67 -3.66
CA LEU A 59 8.67 -18.69 -3.60
C LEU A 59 8.09 -18.51 -2.19
N ASN A 60 8.44 -19.36 -1.22
CA ASN A 60 7.94 -19.23 0.15
C ASN A 60 8.52 -17.99 0.84
N ALA A 61 9.78 -17.65 0.54
CA ALA A 61 10.43 -16.40 0.98
C ALA A 61 9.91 -15.13 0.24
N ALA A 62 9.04 -15.29 -0.77
CA ALA A 62 8.38 -14.21 -1.51
C ALA A 62 6.88 -14.09 -1.19
N ASN A 63 6.34 -15.03 -0.40
CA ASN A 63 4.95 -15.06 0.04
C ASN A 63 4.73 -14.36 1.39
N ASP A 64 5.78 -13.80 1.98
CA ASP A 64 5.61 -12.80 3.04
C ASP A 64 4.60 -11.78 2.54
N LYS A 65 3.53 -11.61 3.31
CA LYS A 65 2.38 -10.77 2.94
C LYS A 65 2.75 -9.32 2.66
N GLU A 66 3.98 -8.93 2.96
CA GLU A 66 4.65 -7.78 2.40
C GLU A 66 5.17 -8.11 1.00
N ILE A 67 4.31 -7.86 0.00
CA ILE A 67 4.85 -7.31 -1.25
C ILE A 67 5.73 -6.15 -0.77
N VAL A 68 7.06 -6.26 -0.94
CA VAL A 68 7.97 -5.16 -0.64
C VAL A 68 7.50 -4.02 -1.52
N ALA A 69 6.69 -3.13 -0.94
CA ALA A 69 5.93 -2.10 -1.63
C ALA A 69 6.85 -1.08 -2.32
N ASP A 70 8.15 -1.25 -2.06
CA ASP A 70 9.27 -0.43 -2.46
C ASP A 70 10.07 -1.00 -3.64
N TYR A 71 9.63 -2.10 -4.26
CA TYR A 71 10.40 -2.75 -5.34
C TYR A 71 9.67 -2.84 -6.69
N GLY A 72 10.41 -2.54 -7.78
CA GLY A 72 10.02 -2.82 -9.16
C GLY A 72 8.64 -2.26 -9.56
N LEU A 73 7.83 -3.10 -10.22
CA LEU A 73 6.43 -2.84 -10.61
C LEU A 73 5.50 -2.50 -9.43
N GLY A 74 5.90 -2.83 -8.20
CA GLY A 74 5.11 -2.55 -7.00
C GLY A 74 5.07 -1.07 -6.62
N ARG A 75 6.08 -0.27 -6.97
CA ARG A 75 6.20 1.14 -6.55
C ARG A 75 5.10 2.02 -7.15
N ASN A 76 4.88 1.92 -8.46
CA ASN A 76 3.84 2.70 -9.15
C ASN A 76 2.45 2.38 -8.58
N CYS A 77 2.12 1.09 -8.45
CA CYS A 77 0.86 0.65 -7.87
C CYS A 77 0.70 1.07 -6.41
N THR A 78 1.76 0.97 -5.60
CA THR A 78 1.76 1.39 -4.20
C THR A 78 1.53 2.89 -4.08
N LEU A 79 2.23 3.69 -4.88
CA LEU A 79 2.09 5.13 -4.90
C LEU A 79 0.68 5.54 -5.29
N PHE A 80 0.14 4.93 -6.35
CA PHE A 80 -1.25 5.14 -6.78
C PHE A 80 -2.25 4.76 -5.69
N ASP A 81 -2.10 3.59 -5.06
CA ASP A 81 -3.01 3.10 -4.02
C ASP A 81 -2.98 3.95 -2.75
N LYS A 82 -1.79 4.39 -2.29
CA LYS A 82 -1.66 5.30 -1.15
C LYS A 82 -2.30 6.65 -1.47
N THR A 83 -1.94 7.24 -2.61
CA THR A 83 -2.40 8.57 -3.01
C THR A 83 -3.91 8.61 -3.23
N ARG A 84 -4.51 7.63 -3.92
CA ARG A 84 -5.96 7.64 -4.18
C ARG A 84 -6.80 7.50 -2.92
N LYS A 85 -6.37 6.66 -1.96
CA LYS A 85 -7.08 6.45 -0.69
C LYS A 85 -7.11 7.73 0.14
N TRP A 86 -5.99 8.47 0.15
CA TRP A 86 -5.94 9.80 0.72
C TRP A 86 -6.86 10.77 -0.05
N ALA A 87 -6.76 10.80 -1.38
CA ALA A 87 -7.49 11.74 -2.23
C ALA A 87 -9.01 11.63 -2.07
N TYR A 88 -9.53 10.39 -1.97
CA TYR A 88 -10.95 10.15 -1.72
C TYR A 88 -11.44 10.80 -0.43
N ARG A 89 -10.58 10.98 0.57
CA ARG A 89 -10.93 11.66 1.83
C ARG A 89 -10.65 13.16 1.78
N ALA A 90 -9.52 13.55 1.20
CA ALA A 90 -9.04 14.92 1.20
C ALA A 90 -9.88 15.86 0.33
N ILE A 91 -10.47 15.39 -0.77
CA ILE A 91 -11.29 16.25 -1.65
C ILE A 91 -12.47 16.91 -0.94
N ARG A 92 -12.94 16.29 0.15
CA ARG A 92 -14.03 16.80 0.98
C ARG A 92 -13.62 17.93 1.93
N GLN A 93 -12.34 18.26 2.02
CA GLN A 93 -11.81 19.35 2.84
C GLN A 93 -11.95 20.70 2.11
N GLY A 94 -13.17 21.04 1.68
CA GLY A 94 -13.46 22.32 1.06
C GLY A 94 -13.64 22.31 -0.46
N TRP A 95 -13.70 21.14 -1.11
CA TRP A 95 -14.04 20.99 -2.54
C TRP A 95 -13.30 21.99 -3.45
N PRO A 96 -11.95 21.98 -3.45
CA PRO A 96 -11.14 22.98 -4.12
C PRO A 96 -11.31 22.96 -5.65
N GLU A 97 -10.95 24.07 -6.29
CA GLU A 97 -10.88 24.15 -7.75
C GLU A 97 -9.88 23.12 -8.32
N TYR A 98 -10.12 22.64 -9.54
CA TYR A 98 -9.31 21.58 -10.16
C TYR A 98 -7.80 21.87 -10.16
N GLY A 99 -7.38 23.11 -10.45
CA GLY A 99 -5.96 23.47 -10.45
C GLY A 99 -5.30 23.27 -9.08
N GLN A 100 -5.95 23.77 -8.03
CA GLN A 100 -5.50 23.61 -6.64
C GLN A 100 -5.56 22.14 -6.20
N TRP A 101 -6.60 21.42 -6.61
CA TRP A 101 -6.76 20.00 -6.31
C TRP A 101 -5.66 19.15 -6.94
N MET A 102 -5.32 19.43 -8.19
CA MET A 102 -4.24 18.75 -8.89
C MET A 102 -2.89 19.03 -8.24
N LEU A 103 -2.63 20.27 -7.83
CA LEU A 103 -1.41 20.63 -7.09
C LEU A 103 -1.30 19.85 -5.78
N ALA A 104 -2.39 19.82 -4.98
CA ALA A 104 -2.42 19.06 -3.73
C ALA A 104 -2.20 17.55 -3.94
N CYS A 105 -2.72 16.98 -5.03
CA CYS A 105 -2.47 15.58 -5.40
C CYS A 105 -1.01 15.34 -5.78
N VAL A 106 -0.39 16.25 -6.53
CA VAL A 106 1.03 16.17 -6.89
C VAL A 106 1.91 16.25 -5.65
N GLU A 107 1.70 17.26 -4.79
CA GLU A 107 2.44 17.41 -3.53
C GLU A 107 2.36 16.15 -2.67
N ARG A 108 1.16 15.58 -2.52
CA ARG A 108 0.98 14.37 -1.74
C ARG A 108 1.67 13.15 -2.37
N ALA A 109 1.55 12.99 -3.69
CA ALA A 109 2.22 11.90 -4.40
C ALA A 109 3.74 12.02 -4.28
N THR A 110 4.29 13.22 -4.44
CA THR A 110 5.72 13.49 -4.25
C THR A 110 6.17 13.15 -2.82
N ALA A 111 5.40 13.55 -1.81
CA ALA A 111 5.71 13.22 -0.41
C ALA A 111 5.70 11.69 -0.14
N TYR A 112 4.82 10.93 -0.80
CA TYR A 112 4.87 9.47 -0.71
C TYR A 112 6.02 8.86 -1.51
N ASN A 113 6.38 9.45 -2.64
CA ASN A 113 7.51 8.99 -3.46
C ASN A 113 8.85 9.11 -2.71
N MET A 114 9.01 10.14 -1.89
CA MET A 114 10.19 10.34 -1.03
C MET A 114 10.36 9.28 0.06
N GLN A 115 9.32 8.48 0.34
CA GLN A 115 9.39 7.40 1.33
C GLN A 115 9.93 6.09 0.74
N PHE A 116 10.10 6.03 -0.58
CA PHE A 116 10.69 4.86 -1.24
C PHE A 116 12.21 4.89 -1.13
N SER A 117 12.81 3.72 -0.96
CA SER A 117 14.27 3.55 -0.96
C SER A 117 14.89 4.01 -2.28
N ALA A 118 14.17 3.81 -3.38
CA ALA A 118 14.50 4.31 -4.70
C ALA A 118 13.27 5.01 -5.32
N PRO A 119 13.20 6.36 -5.23
CA PRO A 119 12.09 7.16 -5.75
C PRO A 119 11.84 6.96 -7.25
N LEU A 120 10.58 7.09 -7.67
CA LEU A 120 10.18 7.15 -9.07
C LEU A 120 10.55 8.51 -9.69
N ASP A 121 10.64 8.55 -11.02
CA ASP A 121 10.85 9.78 -11.77
C ASP A 121 9.70 10.77 -11.57
N GLU A 122 10.01 12.07 -11.55
CA GLU A 122 9.03 13.13 -11.31
C GLU A 122 7.88 13.08 -12.33
N LYS A 123 8.16 12.77 -13.60
CA LYS A 123 7.12 12.69 -14.64
C LYS A 123 6.13 11.56 -14.36
N GLU A 124 6.62 10.45 -13.82
CA GLU A 124 5.79 9.30 -13.46
C GLU A 124 4.88 9.65 -12.27
N VAL A 125 5.43 10.29 -11.23
CA VAL A 125 4.67 10.78 -10.08
C VAL A 125 3.58 11.77 -10.50
N ILE A 126 3.92 12.75 -11.36
CA ILE A 126 2.97 13.73 -11.87
C ILE A 126 1.87 13.05 -12.69
N SER A 127 2.20 12.04 -13.50
CA SER A 127 1.22 11.28 -14.27
C SER A 127 0.20 10.55 -13.37
N ILE A 128 0.70 9.89 -12.31
CA ILE A 128 -0.14 9.23 -11.31
C ILE A 128 -1.05 10.25 -10.63
N ALA A 129 -0.50 11.38 -10.18
CA ALA A 129 -1.25 12.43 -9.51
C ALA A 129 -2.35 13.03 -10.42
N LYS A 130 -2.04 13.29 -11.70
CA LYS A 130 -3.01 13.76 -12.71
C LYS A 130 -4.16 12.77 -12.92
N SER A 131 -3.86 11.47 -12.98
CA SER A 131 -4.88 10.42 -13.12
C SER A 131 -5.84 10.43 -11.92
N ILE A 132 -5.30 10.51 -10.70
CA ILE A 132 -6.07 10.53 -9.46
C ILE A 132 -6.89 11.82 -9.35
N SER A 133 -6.29 12.99 -9.58
CA SER A 133 -6.97 14.29 -9.46
C SER A 133 -8.13 14.38 -10.45
N LYS A 134 -7.92 14.01 -11.71
CA LYS A 134 -8.96 13.99 -12.75
C LYS A 134 -10.12 13.08 -12.39
N TRP A 135 -9.83 11.85 -11.95
CA TRP A 135 -10.88 10.89 -11.61
C TRP A 135 -11.68 11.32 -10.38
N THR A 136 -10.99 11.77 -9.33
CA THR A 136 -11.65 12.23 -8.09
C THR A 136 -12.49 13.47 -8.32
N TYR A 137 -11.98 14.46 -9.05
CA TYR A 137 -12.74 15.67 -9.38
C TYR A 137 -13.97 15.39 -10.24
N SER A 138 -13.88 14.44 -11.18
CA SER A 138 -15.01 14.05 -12.03
C SER A 138 -16.07 13.22 -11.29
N LYS A 139 -15.68 12.40 -10.29
CA LYS A 139 -16.58 11.42 -9.66
C LYS A 139 -17.08 11.83 -8.28
N PHE A 140 -16.37 12.69 -7.58
CA PHE A 140 -16.73 13.12 -6.24
C PHE A 140 -17.29 14.54 -6.33
N THR A 141 -18.55 14.68 -5.97
CA THR A 141 -19.19 15.99 -5.83
C THR A 141 -19.81 16.09 -4.44
N GLN A 142 -19.96 17.32 -3.95
CA GLN A 142 -20.62 17.58 -2.67
C GLN A 142 -22.01 16.93 -2.61
N GLN A 143 -22.81 17.12 -3.66
CA GLN A 143 -24.14 16.52 -3.75
C GLN A 143 -24.11 14.99 -3.68
N SER A 144 -23.24 14.33 -4.45
CA SER A 144 -23.13 12.86 -4.45
C SER A 144 -22.74 12.32 -3.07
N PHE A 145 -21.90 13.06 -2.34
CA PHE A 145 -21.50 12.72 -0.99
C PHE A 145 -22.63 12.94 0.01
N ASP A 146 -23.35 14.04 -0.08
CA ASP A 146 -24.49 14.34 0.79
C ASP A 146 -25.61 13.29 0.63
N GLU A 147 -25.89 12.89 -0.62
CA GLU A 147 -26.81 11.78 -0.90
C GLU A 147 -26.32 10.46 -0.33
N TYR A 148 -25.03 10.15 -0.48
CA TYR A 148 -24.43 8.97 0.15
C TYR A 148 -24.54 9.01 1.67
N VAL A 149 -24.32 10.17 2.29
CA VAL A 149 -24.45 10.36 3.74
C VAL A 149 -25.89 10.13 4.17
N LYS A 150 -26.87 10.76 3.53
CA LYS A 150 -28.30 10.57 3.81
C LYS A 150 -28.72 9.10 3.72
N LYS A 151 -28.26 8.37 2.70
CA LYS A 151 -28.58 6.94 2.51
C LYS A 151 -27.90 6.03 3.54
N THR A 152 -26.70 6.39 3.99
CA THR A 152 -25.81 5.46 4.69
C THR A 152 -25.64 5.75 6.18
N HIS A 153 -25.82 6.99 6.59
CA HIS A 153 -25.59 7.47 7.95
C HIS A 153 -26.90 7.66 8.73
N SER A 154 -27.96 6.96 8.34
CA SER A 154 -29.14 6.83 9.20
C SER A 154 -28.75 6.09 10.49
N ALA A 155 -29.42 6.40 11.59
CA ALA A 155 -29.16 5.78 12.89
C ALA A 155 -29.25 4.25 12.82
N GLU A 156 -30.21 3.72 12.04
CA GLU A 156 -30.37 2.30 11.79
C GLU A 156 -29.15 1.70 11.07
N CYS A 157 -28.73 2.27 9.93
CA CYS A 157 -27.57 1.77 9.18
C CYS A 157 -26.27 1.85 10.01
N GLN A 158 -26.09 2.92 10.78
CA GLN A 158 -24.94 3.06 11.69
C GLN A 158 -24.97 2.03 12.82
N SER A 159 -26.16 1.77 13.40
CA SER A 159 -26.30 0.77 14.47
C SER A 159 -25.99 -0.64 13.99
N ILE A 160 -26.43 -1.01 12.78
CA ILE A 160 -26.15 -2.32 12.17
C ILE A 160 -24.65 -2.47 11.91
N ARG A 161 -23.99 -1.41 11.40
CA ARG A 161 -22.53 -1.40 11.20
C ARG A 161 -21.78 -1.52 12.51
N GLY A 162 -22.19 -0.77 13.53
CA GLY A 162 -21.62 -0.82 14.87
C GLY A 162 -21.77 -2.20 15.53
N ARG A 163 -22.90 -2.90 15.30
CA ARG A 163 -23.12 -4.28 15.76
C ARG A 163 -22.23 -5.29 15.02
N LYS A 164 -22.06 -5.13 13.70
CA LYS A 164 -21.19 -5.99 12.88
C LYS A 164 -19.70 -5.78 13.16
N SER A 165 -19.29 -4.55 13.46
CA SER A 165 -17.95 -4.31 14.01
C SER A 165 -17.95 -4.82 15.44
N SER A 166 -17.62 -6.09 15.64
CA SER A 166 -17.53 -6.75 16.94
C SER A 166 -16.55 -6.03 17.87
N GLY A 167 -17.03 -4.98 18.54
CA GLY A 167 -16.46 -4.46 19.78
C GLY A 167 -15.04 -3.90 19.68
N GLY A 168 -14.66 -3.21 18.60
CA GLY A 168 -13.46 -2.36 18.60
C GLY A 168 -13.54 -1.16 19.57
N GLY A 169 -14.53 -1.16 20.47
CA GLY A 169 -14.58 -0.25 21.60
C GLY A 169 -13.44 -0.54 22.59
N ARG A 170 -13.22 0.42 23.49
CA ARG A 170 -12.20 0.42 24.54
C ARG A 170 -11.96 -1.00 25.06
N PRO A 171 -10.71 -1.51 25.08
CA PRO A 171 -10.41 -2.81 25.63
C PRO A 171 -11.05 -2.92 27.01
N LYS A 172 -11.90 -3.93 27.23
CA LYS A 172 -12.28 -4.28 28.60
C LYS A 172 -10.99 -4.72 29.25
N ILE A 173 -10.41 -3.88 30.11
CA ILE A 173 -9.30 -4.26 30.99
C ILE A 173 -9.81 -5.50 31.73
N ARG A 174 -9.28 -6.66 31.34
CA ARG A 174 -9.83 -7.97 31.75
C ARG A 174 -9.09 -8.57 32.92
N SER A 175 -8.02 -7.94 33.40
CA SER A 175 -7.26 -8.46 34.53
C SER A 175 -7.67 -7.70 35.80
N GLU A 176 -8.58 -8.31 36.55
CA GLU A 176 -8.87 -7.94 37.93
C GLU A 176 -7.85 -8.64 38.84
N GLU A 177 -6.56 -8.51 38.55
CA GLU A 177 -5.48 -9.19 39.28
C GLU A 177 -5.48 -8.86 40.77
N TRP A 178 -6.02 -7.70 41.16
CA TRP A 178 -6.21 -7.34 42.55
C TRP A 178 -7.22 -8.24 43.28
N VAL A 179 -8.21 -8.82 42.59
CA VAL A 179 -9.21 -9.74 43.17
C VAL A 179 -8.57 -11.07 43.54
N SER A 180 -7.74 -11.65 42.66
CA SER A 180 -7.02 -12.90 42.97
C SER A 180 -5.97 -12.71 44.07
N LEU A 181 -5.41 -11.51 44.17
CA LEU A 181 -4.47 -11.13 45.23
C LEU A 181 -5.15 -10.71 46.54
N GLY A 182 -6.49 -10.67 46.61
CA GLY A 182 -7.23 -10.29 47.81
C GLY A 182 -6.99 -8.85 48.27
N ILE A 183 -6.58 -7.96 47.36
CA ILE A 183 -6.24 -6.56 47.68
C ILE A 183 -7.15 -5.58 46.95
N SER A 184 -7.26 -4.36 47.47
CA SER A 184 -8.04 -3.32 46.78
C SER A 184 -7.37 -2.90 45.46
N ARG A 185 -8.19 -2.52 44.47
CA ARG A 185 -7.73 -1.97 43.18
C ARG A 185 -6.72 -0.83 43.37
N ALA A 186 -6.97 0.07 44.32
CA ALA A 186 -6.09 1.21 44.60
C ALA A 186 -4.74 0.79 45.20
N THR A 187 -4.69 -0.34 45.91
CA THR A 187 -3.45 -0.91 46.49
C THR A 187 -2.59 -1.54 45.40
N TRP A 188 -3.21 -2.24 44.45
CA TRP A 188 -2.51 -2.89 43.34
C TRP A 188 -1.78 -1.88 42.45
N TYR A 189 -2.46 -0.83 41.98
CA TYR A 189 -1.82 0.22 41.16
C TYR A 189 -0.68 0.93 41.90
N ARG A 190 -0.82 1.21 43.21
CA ARG A 190 0.26 1.82 44.02
C ARG A 190 1.53 0.96 44.12
N LYS A 191 1.38 -0.37 44.10
CA LYS A 191 2.52 -1.31 44.16
C LYS A 191 3.16 -1.54 42.79
N HIS A 192 2.37 -1.60 41.73
CA HIS A 192 2.85 -1.97 40.39
C HIS A 192 3.31 -0.76 39.54
N TYR A 193 2.76 0.44 39.73
CA TYR A 193 3.20 1.64 38.98
C TYR A 193 4.34 2.44 39.63
N LYS A 194 4.78 2.07 40.83
CA LYS A 194 5.89 2.76 41.53
C LYS A 194 7.29 2.28 41.12
N ASN A 195 7.40 1.25 40.28
CA ASN A 195 8.68 0.62 39.92
C ASN A 195 9.14 0.92 38.48
N GLU A 196 8.53 1.89 37.79
CA GLU A 196 8.92 2.31 36.43
C GLU A 196 9.46 3.76 36.36
N ASN A 197 10.13 4.23 37.42
CA ASN A 197 10.96 5.44 37.38
C ASN A 197 12.34 5.15 37.95
#